data_AF-A0A2H6JV76-F1
#
_entry.id   AF-A0A2H6JV76-F1
#
_cell.length_a   1.000
_cell.length_b   1.000
_cell.length_c   1.000
_cell.angle_alpha   90.00
_cell.angle_beta   90.00
_cell.angle_gamma   90.00
#
_symmetry.space_group_name_H-M   'P 1'
#
loop_
_entity.id
_entity.type
_entity.pdbx_description
1 polymer ?
#
loop_
_entity_poly.entity_id
_entity_poly.type
_entity_poly.pdbx_seq_one_letter_code
_entity_poly.pdbx_strand_id
1 'polypeptide(L)'
;MSTFISNEEKRKILMSLRSAVPATRFLILKKLADLVEIEPEKIQALSSQDRYTFSDILNSITQMKEHDMDEVIRREASITLEKIKEAMEPKLVIPITKCEFCGSLIDIGWNFCPKCSRETKTSSFSIAKCPECDNYIKESWFYCTHCKYQLKTEKTVKKCDNCKRNVEESWMICPYCGFKIKDV
;
A
#
# COMPACT_ATOMS: atom_id res chain seq x y z
N MET A 1 10.94 -3.84 -15.83
CA MET A 1 11.56 -3.22 -14.64
C MET A 1 11.74 -4.31 -13.59
N SER A 2 12.86 -4.33 -12.86
CA SER A 2 13.14 -5.34 -11.84
C SER A 2 12.07 -5.32 -10.74
N THR A 3 11.46 -6.46 -10.45
CA THR A 3 10.49 -6.65 -9.37
C THR A 3 11.14 -6.77 -7.99
N PHE A 4 12.46 -6.62 -7.91
CA PHE A 4 13.25 -6.85 -6.71
C PHE A 4 14.08 -5.63 -6.37
N ILE A 5 14.18 -5.36 -5.07
CA ILE A 5 15.15 -4.43 -4.51
C ILE A 5 16.52 -5.11 -4.58
N SER A 6 17.45 -4.49 -5.30
CA SER A 6 18.79 -5.04 -5.46
C SER A 6 19.54 -5.08 -4.12
N ASN A 7 20.54 -5.96 -3.99
CA ASN A 7 21.35 -6.04 -2.77
C ASN A 7 22.08 -4.72 -2.46
N GLU A 8 22.44 -3.96 -3.49
CA GLU A 8 23.03 -2.63 -3.32
C GLU A 8 22.03 -1.63 -2.74
N GLU A 9 20.79 -1.64 -3.25
CA GLU A 9 19.73 -0.79 -2.70
C GLU A 9 19.37 -1.17 -1.26
N LYS A 10 19.31 -2.46 -0.93
CA LYS A 10 19.09 -2.94 0.44
C LYS A 10 20.13 -2.37 1.41
N ARG A 11 21.42 -2.45 1.04
CA ARG A 11 22.52 -1.89 1.84
C ARG A 11 22.37 -0.38 2.00
N LYS A 12 22.10 0.35 0.91
CA LYS A 12 21.89 1.80 0.96
C LYS A 12 20.72 2.20 1.86
N ILE A 13 19.62 1.44 1.82
CA ILE A 13 18.47 1.65 2.70
C ILE A 13 18.91 1.54 4.17
N LEU A 14 19.52 0.42 4.55
CA LEU A 14 19.95 0.18 5.93
C LEU A 14 20.99 1.22 6.41
N MET A 15 21.96 1.57 5.56
CA MET A 15 22.94 2.61 5.88
C MET A 15 22.28 3.97 6.11
N SER A 16 21.28 4.31 5.29
CA SER A 16 20.57 5.60 5.40
C SER A 16 19.67 5.65 6.63
N LEU A 17 18.99 4.54 6.96
CA LEU A 17 18.15 4.43 8.16
C LEU A 17 18.98 4.57 9.45
N ARG A 18 20.22 4.07 9.45
CA ARG A 18 21.16 4.15 10.58
C ARG A 18 22.06 5.38 10.54
N SER A 19 21.83 6.31 9.61
CA SER A 19 22.66 7.51 9.48
C SER A 19 22.54 8.39 10.72
N ALA A 20 23.66 8.95 11.18
CA ALA A 20 23.65 9.97 12.23
C ALA A 20 23.02 11.30 11.76
N VAL A 21 22.83 11.47 10.45
CA VAL A 21 22.29 12.70 9.86
C VAL A 21 20.76 12.64 9.81
N PRO A 22 20.02 13.52 10.52
CA PRO A 22 18.55 13.53 10.55
C PRO A 22 17.91 13.61 9.16
N ALA A 23 18.43 14.50 8.30
CA ALA A 23 17.93 14.68 6.94
C ALA A 23 18.02 13.40 6.09
N THR A 24 19.10 12.63 6.24
CA THR A 24 19.28 11.35 5.52
C THR A 24 18.24 10.33 5.94
N ARG A 25 17.99 10.22 7.26
CA ARG A 25 16.96 9.32 7.83
C ARG A 25 15.56 9.71 7.36
N PHE A 26 15.25 11.00 7.38
CA PHE A 26 13.97 11.51 6.88
C PHE A 26 13.76 11.18 5.39
N LEU A 27 14.76 11.44 4.55
CA LEU A 27 14.68 11.18 3.11
C LEU A 27 14.48 9.69 2.80
N ILE A 28 15.16 8.80 3.52
CA ILE A 28 14.98 7.36 3.29
C ILE A 28 13.61 6.86 3.77
N LEU A 29 13.07 7.40 4.87
CA LEU A 29 11.72 7.07 5.34
C LEU A 29 10.66 7.48 4.30
N LYS A 30 10.78 8.68 3.73
CA LYS A 30 9.95 9.13 2.62
C LYS A 30 10.08 8.23 1.41
N LYS A 31 11.31 7.91 1.00
CA LYS A 31 11.57 7.02 -0.14
C LYS A 31 10.94 5.64 0.07
N LEU A 32 11.00 5.10 1.28
CA LEU A 32 10.36 3.81 1.61
C LEU A 32 8.84 3.92 1.59
N ALA A 33 8.27 4.98 2.16
CA ALA A 33 6.83 5.23 2.10
C ALA A 33 6.33 5.33 0.65
N ASP A 34 7.04 6.06 -0.21
CA ASP A 34 6.73 6.18 -1.63
C ASP A 34 6.89 4.84 -2.36
N LEU A 35 7.95 4.07 -2.05
CA LEU A 35 8.18 2.75 -2.65
C LEU A 35 7.04 1.79 -2.34
N VAL A 36 6.56 1.78 -1.10
CA VAL A 36 5.43 0.94 -0.66
C VAL A 36 4.15 1.31 -1.40
N GLU A 37 3.94 2.60 -1.64
CA GLU A 37 2.73 3.11 -2.29
C GLU A 37 2.74 2.91 -3.81
N ILE A 38 3.90 3.10 -4.44
CA ILE A 38 4.04 3.02 -5.89
C ILE A 38 4.21 1.56 -6.35
N GLU A 39 4.99 0.76 -5.62
CA GLU A 39 5.43 -0.60 -5.97
C GLU A 39 5.38 -1.56 -4.74
N PRO A 40 4.20 -1.81 -4.14
CA PRO A 40 4.06 -2.64 -2.94
C PRO A 40 4.60 -4.07 -3.11
N GLU A 41 4.58 -4.59 -4.33
CA GLU A 41 5.09 -5.92 -4.68
C GLU A 41 6.59 -6.06 -4.38
N LYS A 42 7.38 -4.98 -4.45
CA LYS A 42 8.82 -5.02 -4.12
C LYS A 42 9.04 -5.26 -2.63
N ILE A 43 8.19 -4.68 -1.78
CA ILE A 43 8.23 -4.83 -0.33
C ILE A 43 7.71 -6.21 0.07
N GLN A 44 6.64 -6.67 -0.56
CA GLN A 44 6.12 -8.03 -0.38
C GLN A 44 7.16 -9.08 -0.79
N ALA A 45 7.82 -8.89 -1.93
CA ALA A 45 8.91 -9.76 -2.39
C ALA A 45 10.10 -9.73 -1.41
N LEU A 46 10.48 -8.56 -0.90
CA LEU A 46 11.53 -8.43 0.11
C LEU A 46 11.18 -9.21 1.39
N SER A 47 9.95 -9.08 1.89
CA SER A 47 9.47 -9.82 3.07
C SER A 47 9.47 -11.34 2.88
N SER A 48 9.29 -11.81 1.65
CA SER A 48 9.22 -13.24 1.34
C SER A 48 10.61 -13.84 1.08
N GLN A 49 11.47 -13.13 0.34
CA GLN A 49 12.76 -13.63 -0.11
C GLN A 49 13.91 -13.35 0.87
N ASP A 50 13.85 -12.24 1.59
CA ASP A 50 14.93 -11.76 2.45
C ASP A 50 14.36 -11.23 3.77
N ARG A 51 13.79 -12.16 4.54
CA ARG A 51 13.15 -11.89 5.84
C ARG A 51 14.09 -11.20 6.83
N TYR A 52 15.40 -11.49 6.75
CA TYR A 52 16.39 -10.86 7.62
C TYR A 52 16.49 -9.36 7.34
N THR A 53 16.77 -8.98 6.08
CA THR A 53 16.84 -7.57 5.70
C THR A 53 15.52 -6.84 5.94
N PHE A 54 14.40 -7.50 5.64
CA PHE A 54 13.09 -6.94 5.88
C PHE A 54 12.85 -6.65 7.38
N SER A 55 13.15 -7.62 8.26
CA SER A 55 13.05 -7.46 9.70
C SER A 55 13.97 -6.35 10.22
N ASP A 56 15.19 -6.26 9.69
CA ASP A 56 16.17 -5.25 10.07
C ASP A 56 15.73 -3.82 9.70
N ILE A 57 15.11 -3.66 8.53
CA ILE A 57 14.46 -2.40 8.14
C ILE A 57 13.34 -2.05 9.10
N LEU A 58 12.42 -2.98 9.40
CA LEU A 58 11.32 -2.74 10.32
C LEU A 58 11.80 -2.37 11.73
N ASN A 59 12.80 -3.07 12.24
CA ASN A 59 13.39 -2.77 13.54
C ASN A 59 14.05 -1.40 13.56
N SER A 60 14.80 -1.05 12.51
CA SER A 60 15.42 0.28 12.39
C SER A 60 14.38 1.40 12.38
N ILE A 61 13.27 1.23 11.64
CA ILE A 61 12.19 2.23 11.61
C ILE A 61 11.45 2.29 12.95
N THR A 62 11.22 1.15 13.61
CA THR A 62 10.57 1.10 14.93
C THR A 62 11.41 1.81 15.99
N GLN A 63 12.72 1.57 15.99
CA GLN A 63 13.66 2.28 16.86
C GLN A 63 13.62 3.80 16.64
N MET A 64 13.55 4.26 15.38
CA MET A 64 13.37 5.68 15.08
C MET A 64 12.03 6.21 15.58
N LYS A 65 10.93 5.48 15.38
CA LYS A 65 9.61 5.90 15.89
C LYS A 65 9.63 6.11 17.40
N GLU A 66 10.30 5.25 18.15
CA GLU A 66 10.26 5.24 19.63
C GLU A 66 11.30 6.16 20.27
N HIS A 67 12.49 6.27 19.67
CA HIS A 67 13.66 6.84 20.35
C HIS A 67 14.33 8.00 19.61
N ASP A 68 13.87 8.38 18.42
CA ASP A 68 14.47 9.54 17.75
C ASP A 68 14.21 10.83 18.53
N MET A 69 15.23 11.69 18.57
CA MET A 69 15.17 13.00 19.21
C MET A 69 14.34 13.98 18.38
N ASP A 70 14.31 13.79 17.07
CA ASP A 70 13.57 14.63 16.14
C ASP A 70 12.11 14.15 16.00
N GLU A 71 11.16 14.98 16.43
CA GLU A 71 9.73 14.67 16.37
C GLU A 71 9.23 14.44 14.94
N VAL A 72 9.79 15.15 13.95
CA VAL A 72 9.43 14.98 12.54
C VAL A 72 9.84 13.60 12.06
N ILE A 73 11.01 13.12 12.45
CA ILE A 73 11.48 11.77 12.11
C ILE A 73 10.60 10.71 12.78
N ARG A 74 10.24 10.88 14.07
CA ARG A 74 9.33 9.94 14.74
C ARG A 74 7.99 9.84 14.03
N ARG A 75 7.42 10.98 13.64
CA ARG A 75 6.14 11.05 12.91
C ARG A 75 6.26 10.35 11.56
N GLU A 76 7.31 10.65 10.79
CA GLU A 76 7.53 10.05 9.49
C GLU A 76 7.74 8.53 9.60
N ALA A 77 8.52 8.08 10.59
CA ALA A 77 8.72 6.66 10.86
C ALA A 77 7.41 5.93 11.18
N SER A 78 6.50 6.56 11.94
CA SER A 78 5.17 5.99 12.20
C SER A 78 4.36 5.82 10.91
N ILE A 79 4.35 6.84 10.05
CA ILE A 79 3.65 6.80 8.76
C ILE A 79 4.23 5.70 7.86
N THR A 80 5.56 5.62 7.76
CA THR A 80 6.23 4.58 6.95
C THR A 80 5.87 3.18 7.46
N LEU A 81 5.84 2.95 8.78
CA LEU A 81 5.46 1.65 9.35
C LEU A 81 4.00 1.29 9.06
N GLU A 82 3.08 2.25 9.18
CA GLU A 82 1.66 2.03 8.86
C GLU A 82 1.50 1.62 7.39
N LYS A 83 2.12 2.35 6.46
CA LYS A 83 2.10 2.00 5.03
C LYS A 83 2.67 0.61 4.76
N ILE A 84 3.81 0.26 5.37
CA ILE A 84 4.42 -1.07 5.19
C ILE A 84 3.48 -2.17 5.71
N LYS A 85 2.84 -1.96 6.87
CA LYS A 85 1.87 -2.93 7.42
C LYS A 85 0.66 -3.10 6.50
N GLU A 86 0.06 -2.01 6.02
CA GLU A 86 -1.07 -2.06 5.08
C GLU A 86 -0.73 -2.76 3.75
N ALA A 87 0.52 -2.67 3.31
CA ALA A 87 1.00 -3.38 2.12
C ALA A 87 1.26 -4.87 2.37
N MET A 88 1.54 -5.25 3.62
CA MET A 88 1.75 -6.63 4.03
C MET A 88 0.48 -7.36 4.43
N GLU A 89 -0.53 -6.64 4.91
CA GLU A 89 -1.82 -7.26 5.21
C GLU A 89 -2.36 -7.94 3.96
N PRO A 90 -2.76 -9.23 4.05
CA PRO A 90 -3.48 -9.84 2.95
C PRO A 90 -4.73 -8.99 2.76
N LYS A 91 -4.80 -8.26 1.65
CA LYS A 91 -6.03 -7.61 1.20
C LYS A 91 -6.95 -8.72 0.70
N LEU A 92 -7.38 -9.59 1.62
CA LEU A 92 -8.50 -10.50 1.46
C LEU A 92 -9.72 -9.62 1.34
N VAL A 93 -10.04 -9.27 0.11
CA VAL A 93 -11.30 -8.61 -0.22
C VAL A 93 -12.30 -9.73 -0.37
N ILE A 94 -12.71 -10.27 0.76
CA ILE A 94 -13.98 -10.98 0.81
C ILE A 94 -14.95 -9.92 1.32
N PRO A 95 -15.76 -9.30 0.44
CA PRO A 95 -16.86 -8.47 0.90
C PRO A 95 -17.76 -9.29 1.84
N ILE A 96 -17.57 -9.10 3.14
CA ILE A 96 -18.39 -9.75 4.15
C ILE A 96 -19.76 -9.07 4.10
N THR A 97 -20.75 -9.77 3.55
CA THR A 97 -22.11 -9.24 3.43
C THR A 97 -22.89 -9.64 4.69
N LYS A 98 -23.94 -8.88 5.05
CA LYS A 98 -24.87 -9.29 6.11
C LYS A 98 -26.11 -9.91 5.48
N CYS A 99 -26.59 -11.00 6.05
CA CYS A 99 -27.88 -11.57 5.69
C CYS A 99 -28.99 -10.54 5.96
N GLU A 100 -29.78 -10.20 4.95
CA GLU A 100 -30.89 -9.24 5.06
C GLU A 100 -31.95 -9.67 6.09
N PHE A 101 -32.04 -10.97 6.39
CA PHE A 101 -33.07 -11.51 7.27
C PHE A 101 -32.65 -11.66 8.73
N CYS A 102 -31.37 -11.95 9.01
CA CYS A 102 -30.92 -12.24 10.37
C CYS A 102 -29.67 -11.45 10.80
N GLY A 103 -29.14 -10.62 9.90
CA GLY A 103 -27.97 -9.78 10.13
C GLY A 103 -26.65 -10.54 10.31
N SER A 104 -26.62 -11.87 10.16
CA SER A 104 -25.37 -12.64 10.26
C SER A 104 -24.43 -12.29 9.12
N LEU A 105 -23.13 -12.36 9.38
CA LEU A 105 -22.13 -12.31 8.34
C LEU A 105 -22.32 -13.51 7.40
N ILE A 106 -22.27 -13.26 6.10
CA ILE A 106 -22.35 -14.23 5.02
C ILE A 106 -21.20 -13.96 4.04
N ASP A 107 -20.56 -15.02 3.60
CA ASP A 107 -19.51 -14.95 2.57
C ASP A 107 -20.13 -14.94 1.17
N ILE A 108 -19.38 -14.41 0.23
CA ILE A 108 -19.80 -14.36 -1.18
C ILE A 108 -19.74 -15.75 -1.79
N GLY A 109 -20.73 -16.05 -2.63
CA GLY A 109 -20.87 -17.37 -3.27
C GLY A 109 -21.65 -18.38 -2.42
N TRP A 110 -22.04 -18.00 -1.20
CA TRP A 110 -22.99 -18.79 -0.43
C TRP A 110 -24.38 -18.59 -1.03
N ASN A 111 -25.08 -19.69 -1.28
CA ASN A 111 -26.47 -19.67 -1.75
C ASN A 111 -27.46 -19.54 -0.59
N PHE A 112 -27.03 -19.86 0.64
CA PHE A 112 -27.86 -19.86 1.84
C PHE A 112 -27.08 -19.28 3.02
N CYS A 113 -27.78 -18.56 3.91
CA CYS A 113 -27.22 -18.08 5.16
C CYS A 113 -27.01 -19.26 6.15
N PRO A 114 -25.86 -19.39 6.83
CA PRO A 114 -25.62 -20.49 7.79
C PRO A 114 -26.52 -20.41 9.01
N LYS A 115 -26.89 -19.18 9.40
CA LYS A 115 -27.61 -18.92 10.65
C LYS A 115 -29.11 -19.09 10.48
N CYS A 116 -29.67 -18.66 9.36
CA CYS A 116 -31.13 -18.67 9.16
C CYS A 116 -31.59 -19.49 7.95
N SER A 117 -30.66 -20.13 7.23
CA SER A 117 -30.91 -21.04 6.10
C SER A 117 -31.72 -20.43 4.94
N ARG A 118 -31.91 -19.11 4.92
CA ARG A 118 -32.57 -18.41 3.81
C ARG A 118 -31.60 -18.17 2.67
N GLU A 119 -32.17 -18.20 1.47
CA GLU A 119 -31.45 -17.85 0.24
C GLU A 119 -30.91 -16.43 0.33
N THR A 120 -29.63 -16.31 0.01
CA THR A 120 -28.94 -15.04 -0.07
C THR A 120 -29.15 -14.49 -1.47
N LYS A 121 -29.97 -13.44 -1.59
CA LYS A 121 -29.99 -12.59 -2.79
C LYS A 121 -28.71 -11.76 -2.78
N THR A 122 -27.57 -12.42 -2.98
CA THR A 122 -26.32 -11.69 -3.21
C THR A 122 -26.47 -11.09 -4.60
N SER A 123 -27.13 -9.94 -4.68
CA SER A 123 -27.21 -9.11 -5.88
C SER A 123 -25.79 -9.05 -6.42
N SER A 124 -25.62 -9.45 -7.67
CA SER A 124 -24.37 -9.50 -8.41
C SER A 124 -23.59 -8.20 -8.24
N PHE A 125 -22.79 -8.09 -7.17
CA PHE A 125 -21.65 -7.21 -7.19
C PHE A 125 -20.76 -7.81 -8.26
N SER A 126 -20.53 -7.06 -9.34
CA SER A 126 -19.54 -7.40 -10.34
C SER A 126 -18.17 -7.30 -9.68
N ILE A 127 -17.82 -8.32 -8.90
CA ILE A 127 -16.48 -8.46 -8.35
C ILE A 127 -15.61 -8.74 -9.57
N ALA A 128 -14.85 -7.74 -9.96
CA ALA A 128 -13.93 -7.88 -11.07
C ALA A 128 -12.99 -9.07 -10.76
N LYS A 129 -12.80 -9.92 -11.76
CA LYS A 129 -11.85 -11.02 -11.73
C LYS A 129 -10.69 -10.70 -12.65
N CYS A 130 -9.51 -11.17 -12.29
CA CYS A 130 -8.37 -11.11 -13.17
C CYS A 130 -8.67 -11.93 -14.44
N PRO A 131 -8.53 -11.37 -15.64
CA PRO A 131 -8.84 -12.08 -16.88
C PRO A 131 -7.84 -13.21 -17.20
N GLU A 132 -6.70 -13.29 -16.50
CA GLU A 132 -5.66 -14.29 -16.76
C GLU A 132 -5.67 -15.45 -15.76
N CYS A 133 -5.95 -15.19 -14.48
CA CYS A 133 -5.92 -16.25 -13.43
C CYS A 133 -7.24 -16.46 -12.68
N ASP A 134 -8.31 -15.76 -13.06
CA ASP A 134 -9.66 -15.81 -12.47
C ASP A 134 -9.75 -15.49 -10.97
N ASN A 135 -8.65 -15.04 -10.34
CA ASN A 135 -8.67 -14.56 -8.96
C ASN A 135 -9.38 -13.20 -8.85
N TYR A 136 -9.97 -12.95 -7.68
CA TYR A 136 -10.66 -11.70 -7.39
C TYR A 136 -9.69 -10.50 -7.35
N ILE A 137 -10.10 -9.38 -7.92
CA ILE A 137 -9.31 -8.14 -8.00
C ILE A 137 -10.12 -6.94 -7.50
N LYS A 138 -9.44 -5.91 -6.99
CA LYS A 138 -10.07 -4.61 -6.71
C LYS A 138 -9.99 -3.71 -7.92
N GLU A 139 -11.00 -2.85 -8.09
CA GLU A 139 -10.94 -1.76 -9.06
C GLU A 139 -9.74 -0.85 -8.82
N SER A 140 -9.21 -0.70 -7.61
CA SER A 140 -8.04 0.16 -7.37
C SER A 140 -6.70 -0.47 -7.79
N TRP A 141 -6.67 -1.73 -8.22
CA TRP A 141 -5.42 -2.44 -8.53
C TRP A 141 -4.92 -2.16 -9.95
N PHE A 142 -3.61 -1.94 -10.08
CA PHE A 142 -2.93 -1.83 -11.38
C PHE A 142 -2.44 -3.17 -11.91
N TYR A 143 -2.14 -4.11 -10.99
CA TYR A 143 -1.67 -5.46 -11.29
C TYR A 143 -2.41 -6.47 -10.42
N CYS A 144 -2.65 -7.65 -10.95
CA CYS A 144 -3.15 -8.77 -10.18
C CYS A 144 -2.07 -9.27 -9.22
N THR A 145 -2.37 -9.36 -7.93
CA THR A 145 -1.42 -9.85 -6.92
C THR A 145 -1.15 -11.35 -7.02
N HIS A 146 -2.02 -12.10 -7.71
CA HIS A 146 -1.90 -13.55 -7.85
C HIS A 146 -1.07 -13.97 -9.07
N CYS A 147 -1.25 -13.31 -10.21
CA CYS A 147 -0.59 -13.69 -11.47
C CYS A 147 0.20 -12.57 -12.15
N LYS A 148 0.15 -11.34 -11.62
CA LYS A 148 0.84 -10.14 -12.15
C LYS A 148 0.29 -9.62 -13.47
N TYR A 149 -0.86 -10.12 -13.94
CA TYR A 149 -1.55 -9.55 -15.09
C TYR A 149 -1.87 -8.07 -14.84
N GLN A 150 -1.57 -7.21 -15.82
CA GLN A 150 -1.81 -5.77 -15.73
C GLN A 150 -3.30 -5.46 -15.88
N LEU A 151 -3.91 -4.97 -14.81
CA LEU A 151 -5.35 -4.71 -14.73
C LEU A 151 -5.72 -3.32 -15.25
N LYS A 152 -4.81 -2.34 -15.12
CA LYS A 152 -5.00 -0.96 -15.60
C LYS A 152 -3.76 -0.48 -16.34
N THR A 153 -4.00 0.23 -17.44
CA THR A 153 -2.95 0.77 -18.31
C THR A 153 -2.43 2.14 -17.88
N GLU A 154 -3.22 2.95 -17.16
CA GLU A 154 -2.85 4.33 -16.84
C GLU A 154 -2.89 4.61 -15.33
N LYS A 155 -1.71 4.79 -14.73
CA LYS A 155 -1.54 5.56 -13.49
C LYS A 155 -1.71 7.03 -13.89
N THR A 156 -2.90 7.59 -13.75
CA THR A 156 -3.13 9.04 -13.96
C THR A 156 -2.45 9.80 -12.83
N VAL A 157 -1.13 9.96 -12.94
CA VAL A 157 -0.35 10.77 -12.00
C VAL A 157 -0.52 12.22 -12.42
N LYS A 158 -1.35 12.95 -11.67
CA LYS A 158 -1.49 14.39 -11.86
C LYS A 158 -0.15 15.06 -11.56
N LYS A 159 0.27 16.00 -12.40
CA LYS A 159 1.47 16.81 -12.17
C LYS A 159 1.06 18.20 -11.76
N CYS A 160 1.80 18.80 -10.83
CA CYS A 160 1.61 20.18 -10.45
C CYS A 160 1.89 21.07 -11.65
N ASP A 161 0.97 21.97 -11.98
CA ASP A 161 1.12 22.85 -13.15
C ASP A 161 2.32 23.78 -13.04
N ASN A 162 2.72 24.15 -11.81
CA ASN A 162 3.86 25.02 -11.56
C ASN A 162 5.20 24.26 -11.56
N CYS A 163 5.40 23.31 -10.64
CA CYS A 163 6.70 22.65 -10.47
C CYS A 163 6.87 21.33 -11.23
N LYS A 164 5.83 20.89 -11.95
CA LYS A 164 5.79 19.65 -12.77
C LYS A 164 6.06 18.34 -12.01
N ARG A 165 6.13 18.39 -10.68
CA ARG A 165 6.23 17.20 -9.82
C ARG A 165 4.87 16.51 -9.72
N ASN A 166 4.92 15.21 -9.48
CA ASN A 166 3.73 14.39 -9.26
C ASN A 166 3.01 14.87 -7.99
N VAL A 167 1.69 15.02 -8.07
CA VAL A 167 0.82 15.43 -6.97
C VAL A 167 -0.45 14.58 -7.01
N GLU A 168 -1.05 14.33 -5.85
CA GLU A 168 -2.35 13.69 -5.82
C GLU A 168 -3.46 14.65 -6.24
N GLU A 169 -4.47 14.13 -6.92
CA GLU A 169 -5.65 14.91 -7.30
C GLU A 169 -6.55 15.28 -6.12
N SER A 170 -6.38 14.61 -4.98
CA SER A 170 -7.07 14.91 -3.72
C SER A 170 -6.54 16.20 -3.06
N TRP A 171 -5.30 16.61 -3.34
CA TRP A 171 -4.63 17.70 -2.62
C TRP A 171 -5.11 19.08 -3.07
N MET A 172 -5.24 20.00 -2.12
CA MET A 172 -5.60 21.40 -2.41
C MET A 172 -4.37 22.26 -2.76
N ILE A 173 -3.21 21.93 -2.21
CA ILE A 173 -1.97 22.70 -2.36
C ILE A 173 -0.82 21.72 -2.65
N CYS A 174 0.05 22.08 -3.59
CA CYS A 174 1.26 21.34 -3.90
C CYS A 174 2.28 21.49 -2.76
N PRO A 175 2.72 20.39 -2.12
CA PRO A 175 3.65 20.47 -1.00
C PRO A 175 5.07 20.88 -1.42
N TYR A 176 5.38 20.83 -2.71
CA TYR A 176 6.71 21.12 -3.22
C TYR A 176 6.93 22.59 -3.59
N CYS A 177 5.87 23.32 -3.93
CA CYS A 177 5.97 24.70 -4.40
C CYS A 177 4.86 25.63 -3.89
N GLY A 178 3.92 25.12 -3.10
CA GLY A 178 2.80 25.90 -2.57
C GLY A 178 1.72 26.23 -3.61
N PHE A 179 1.81 25.74 -4.84
CA PHE A 179 0.83 26.03 -5.88
C PHE A 179 -0.52 25.36 -5.59
N LYS A 180 -1.62 26.10 -5.76
CA LYS A 180 -2.97 25.60 -5.51
C LYS A 180 -3.38 24.63 -6.63
N ILE A 181 -3.78 23.41 -6.27
CA ILE A 181 -4.10 22.33 -7.24
C ILE A 181 -5.60 22.29 -7.54
N LYS A 182 -6.45 22.70 -6.59
CA LYS A 182 -7.89 22.86 -6.78
C LYS A 182 -8.29 24.31 -6.57
N ASP A 183 -8.97 24.88 -7.56
CA ASP A 183 -9.79 26.06 -7.37
C ASP A 183 -11.08 25.66 -6.67
N VAL A 184 -11.39 26.37 -5.58
CA VAL A 184 -12.68 26.29 -4.88
C VAL A 184 -13.63 27.24 -5.58
#